data_AF-A0A4Z2GFT9-F1
#
_entry.id   AF-A0A4Z2GFT9-F1
#
_cell.length_a   1.000
_cell.length_b   1.000
_cell.length_c   1.000
_cell.angle_alpha   90.00
_cell.angle_beta   90.00
_cell.angle_gamma   90.00
#
_symmetry.space_group_name_H-M   'P 1'
#
loop_
_entity.id
_entity.type
_entity.pdbx_description
1 polymer ?
#
loop_
_entity_poly.entity_id
_entity_poly.type
_entity_poly.pdbx_seq_one_letter_code
_entity_poly.pdbx_strand_id
1 'polypeptide(L)'
;MAELSQKRTTGGSHGECPSKETTSMFIRLCENFIEKNPEELIGVHCTHGFNRTGFLMCAYLVEKMDWSMEAAVAAFSQARAPGIYKGEYLKELFRRYGDEEDAPPAPALPEWCFDDEDSGEVDDDGNSVGQESGPSSSGSVPGKRKKEKLKLGAVFLEGITVKGLTQVTTQPKLGEIQRMCQGMAEWERSGFPGAQPVSMDRQNLRFLERNPYKVSWKADGTRYMMLINGKNEVFMIDRDNTIFHIAHLEFPFRKDPRVHLSNTLLDGEMIIDKVNGQPVPRYLIYDIIKFNVSSP
;
A
#
# COMPACT_ATOMS: atom_id res chain seq x y z
N MET A 1 -12.57 -12.20 17.91
CA MET A 1 -12.60 -11.85 16.47
C MET A 1 -11.60 -12.73 15.74
N ALA A 2 -12.02 -13.52 14.76
CA ALA A 2 -11.09 -14.23 13.87
C ALA A 2 -10.91 -13.48 12.56
N GLU A 3 -9.67 -13.19 12.20
CA GLU A 3 -9.32 -12.58 10.93
C GLU A 3 -8.96 -13.68 9.91
N LEU A 4 -9.68 -13.70 8.79
CA LEU A 4 -9.38 -14.51 7.62
C LEU A 4 -8.71 -13.61 6.59
N SER A 5 -7.40 -13.38 6.76
CA SER A 5 -6.54 -12.78 5.76
C SER A 5 -6.10 -13.87 4.77
N GLN A 6 -6.47 -13.75 3.49
CA GLN A 6 -5.93 -14.64 2.47
C GLN A 6 -4.53 -14.18 2.09
N LYS A 7 -3.51 -14.73 2.75
CA LYS A 7 -2.13 -14.73 2.21
C LYS A 7 -2.10 -15.56 0.92
N ARG A 8 -1.34 -15.08 -0.08
CA ARG A 8 -1.09 -15.73 -1.37
C ARG A 8 -0.86 -17.24 -1.18
N THR A 9 -1.84 -18.07 -1.52
CA THR A 9 -1.57 -19.48 -1.79
C THR A 9 -0.75 -19.52 -3.07
N THR A 10 0.47 -20.03 -2.96
CA THR A 10 1.43 -20.20 -4.05
C THR A 10 0.75 -20.64 -5.35
N GLY A 11 0.68 -19.75 -6.33
CA GLY A 11 0.27 -20.06 -7.70
C GLY A 11 -0.88 -19.27 -8.32
N GLY A 12 -1.62 -18.43 -7.57
CA GLY A 12 -2.67 -17.57 -8.16
C GLY A 12 -2.12 -16.20 -8.54
N SER A 13 -2.22 -15.83 -9.82
CA SER A 13 -1.81 -14.51 -10.32
C SER A 13 -2.65 -13.39 -9.66
N HIS A 14 -2.07 -12.19 -9.54
CA HIS A 14 -2.83 -11.01 -9.11
C HIS A 14 -3.92 -10.71 -10.15
N GLY A 15 -5.17 -11.04 -9.83
CA GLY A 15 -6.31 -10.74 -10.70
C GLY A 15 -7.36 -11.85 -10.78
N GLU A 16 -6.99 -13.09 -10.46
CA GLU A 16 -7.90 -14.23 -10.63
C GLU A 16 -8.99 -14.32 -9.54
N CYS A 17 -10.21 -14.62 -9.96
CA CYS A 17 -11.34 -14.89 -9.07
C CYS A 17 -11.02 -16.06 -8.13
N PRO A 18 -11.48 -16.04 -6.85
CA PRO A 18 -11.27 -17.16 -5.94
C PRO A 18 -11.76 -18.48 -6.55
N SER A 19 -10.94 -19.54 -6.51
CA SER A 19 -11.33 -20.85 -7.05
C SER A 19 -12.45 -21.50 -6.21
N LYS A 20 -13.08 -22.56 -6.74
CA LYS A 20 -14.09 -23.31 -5.97
C LYS A 20 -13.49 -23.90 -4.69
N GLU A 21 -12.26 -24.41 -4.77
CA GLU A 21 -11.53 -24.97 -3.63
C GLU A 21 -11.26 -23.91 -2.56
N THR A 22 -10.87 -22.71 -2.99
CA THR A 22 -10.65 -21.56 -2.10
C THR A 22 -11.95 -21.13 -1.42
N THR A 23 -13.06 -21.12 -2.17
CA THR A 23 -14.39 -20.76 -1.67
C THR A 23 -14.88 -21.79 -0.65
N SER A 24 -14.80 -23.09 -0.97
CA SER A 24 -15.15 -24.17 -0.05
C SER A 24 -14.29 -24.17 1.21
N MET A 25 -12.99 -23.86 1.08
CA MET A 25 -12.10 -23.74 2.23
C MET A 25 -12.51 -22.58 3.13
N PHE A 26 -12.81 -21.42 2.56
CA PHE A 26 -13.29 -20.25 3.28
C PHE A 26 -14.60 -20.56 4.03
N ILE A 27 -15.59 -21.13 3.34
CA ILE A 27 -16.88 -21.50 3.93
C ILE A 27 -16.68 -22.44 5.11
N ARG A 28 -15.88 -23.51 4.92
CA ARG A 28 -15.59 -24.47 6.00
C ARG A 28 -14.90 -23.81 7.20
N LEU A 29 -14.03 -22.84 6.97
CA LEU A 29 -13.38 -22.09 8.04
C LEU A 29 -14.38 -21.23 8.81
N CYS A 30 -15.30 -20.56 8.12
CA CYS A 30 -16.37 -19.78 8.73
C CYS A 30 -17.28 -20.65 9.60
N GLU A 31 -17.81 -21.74 9.05
CA GLU A 31 -18.71 -22.66 9.76
C GLU A 31 -18.04 -23.21 11.03
N ASN A 32 -16.82 -23.76 10.91
CA ASN A 32 -16.07 -24.30 12.04
C ASN A 32 -15.78 -23.24 13.12
N PHE A 33 -15.65 -21.97 12.74
CA PHE A 33 -15.40 -20.89 13.69
C PHE A 33 -16.70 -20.48 14.40
N ILE A 34 -17.79 -20.31 13.66
CA ILE A 34 -19.11 -19.94 14.18
C ILE A 34 -19.63 -21.02 15.14
N GLU A 35 -19.48 -22.30 14.79
CA GLU A 35 -19.86 -23.42 15.67
C GLU A 35 -19.14 -23.38 17.03
N LYS A 36 -17.88 -22.95 17.04
CA LYS A 36 -17.05 -22.89 18.26
C LYS A 36 -17.20 -21.58 19.03
N ASN A 37 -17.56 -20.49 18.36
CA ASN A 37 -17.54 -19.13 18.90
C ASN A 37 -18.78 -18.36 18.41
N PRO A 38 -20.00 -18.72 18.86
CA PRO A 38 -21.25 -18.21 18.28
C PRO A 38 -21.48 -16.69 18.47
N GLU A 39 -20.84 -16.09 19.48
CA GLU A 39 -20.95 -14.65 19.77
C GLU A 39 -19.79 -13.82 19.19
N GLU A 40 -18.79 -14.48 18.56
CA GLU A 40 -17.63 -13.80 18.01
C GLU A 40 -17.79 -13.45 16.52
N LEU A 41 -17.19 -12.33 16.13
CA LEU A 41 -17.20 -11.85 14.75
C LEU A 41 -16.02 -12.40 13.94
N ILE A 42 -16.26 -12.63 12.64
CA ILE A 42 -15.23 -12.94 11.65
C ILE A 42 -14.93 -11.67 10.84
N GLY A 43 -13.66 -11.26 10.83
CA GLY A 43 -13.16 -10.22 9.93
C GLY A 43 -12.64 -10.84 8.64
N VAL A 44 -13.14 -10.39 7.49
CA VAL A 44 -12.71 -10.84 6.16
C VAL A 44 -12.21 -9.64 5.38
N HIS A 45 -10.98 -9.68 4.90
CA HIS A 45 -10.41 -8.60 4.10
C HIS A 45 -9.46 -9.14 3.01
N CYS A 46 -9.24 -8.33 1.99
CA CYS A 46 -8.15 -8.47 1.03
C CYS A 46 -7.32 -7.16 1.05
N THR A 47 -6.53 -6.88 0.01
CA THR A 47 -5.78 -5.62 -0.12
C THR A 47 -6.68 -4.39 0.02
N HIS A 48 -7.81 -4.38 -0.70
CA HIS A 48 -8.75 -3.25 -0.71
C HIS A 48 -10.08 -3.54 0.02
N GLY A 49 -10.35 -4.81 0.33
CA GLY A 49 -11.59 -5.22 1.00
C GLY A 49 -12.86 -5.20 0.11
N PHE A 50 -12.71 -5.13 -1.22
CA PHE A 50 -13.86 -5.07 -2.15
C PHE A 50 -14.03 -6.35 -2.97
N ASN A 51 -13.15 -6.64 -3.95
CA ASN A 51 -13.39 -7.70 -4.94
C ASN A 51 -13.32 -9.12 -4.36
N ARG A 52 -12.14 -9.58 -3.93
CA ARG A 52 -11.98 -10.93 -3.33
C ARG A 52 -12.80 -11.09 -2.05
N THR A 53 -12.85 -10.05 -1.21
CA THR A 53 -13.67 -10.03 0.01
C THR A 53 -15.15 -10.19 -0.32
N GLY A 54 -15.68 -9.34 -1.20
CA GLY A 54 -17.07 -9.39 -1.63
C GLY A 54 -17.41 -10.73 -2.27
N PHE A 55 -16.54 -11.28 -3.10
CA PHE A 55 -16.73 -12.60 -3.72
C PHE A 55 -16.95 -13.69 -2.68
N LEU A 56 -16.05 -13.80 -1.70
CA LEU A 56 -16.13 -14.84 -0.66
C LEU A 56 -17.32 -14.62 0.27
N MET A 57 -17.61 -13.37 0.64
CA MET A 57 -18.78 -13.04 1.46
C MET A 57 -20.07 -13.41 0.74
N CYS A 58 -20.20 -13.04 -0.53
CA CYS A 58 -21.38 -13.34 -1.35
C CYS A 58 -21.55 -14.85 -1.53
N ALA A 59 -20.47 -15.60 -1.82
CA ALA A 59 -20.53 -17.05 -1.92
C ALA A 59 -20.96 -17.73 -0.62
N TYR A 60 -20.51 -17.22 0.54
CA TYR A 60 -20.96 -17.73 1.85
C TYR A 60 -22.45 -17.46 2.10
N LEU A 61 -22.95 -16.26 1.78
CA LEU A 61 -24.37 -15.92 1.91
C LEU A 61 -25.25 -16.86 1.06
N VAL A 62 -24.82 -17.19 -0.16
CA VAL A 62 -25.56 -18.12 -1.02
C VAL A 62 -25.47 -19.55 -0.50
N GLU A 63 -24.27 -20.08 -0.28
CA GLU A 63 -24.08 -21.51 0.05
C GLU A 63 -24.53 -21.89 1.47
N LYS A 64 -24.58 -20.93 2.41
CA LYS A 64 -24.86 -21.20 3.83
C LYS A 64 -26.05 -20.48 4.42
N MET A 65 -26.46 -19.34 3.85
CA MET A 65 -27.60 -18.58 4.36
C MET A 65 -28.81 -18.65 3.44
N ASP A 66 -28.72 -19.40 2.33
CA ASP A 66 -29.78 -19.55 1.31
C ASP A 66 -30.21 -18.21 0.68
N TRP A 67 -29.27 -17.27 0.55
CA TRP A 67 -29.54 -16.01 -0.17
C TRP A 67 -29.49 -16.22 -1.68
N SER A 68 -30.29 -15.45 -2.41
CA SER A 68 -30.09 -15.34 -3.87
C SER A 68 -28.82 -14.55 -4.17
N MET A 69 -28.23 -14.77 -5.35
CA MET A 69 -26.99 -14.08 -5.74
C MET A 69 -27.19 -12.56 -5.82
N GLU A 70 -28.33 -12.12 -6.34
CA GLU A 70 -28.72 -10.71 -6.45
C GLU A 70 -28.81 -10.06 -5.08
N ALA A 71 -29.47 -10.74 -4.12
CA ALA A 71 -29.61 -10.25 -2.76
C ALA A 71 -28.25 -10.16 -2.05
N ALA A 72 -27.38 -11.15 -2.24
CA ALA A 72 -26.05 -11.18 -1.62
C ALA A 72 -25.15 -10.05 -2.15
N VAL A 73 -25.10 -9.84 -3.47
CA VAL A 73 -24.33 -8.74 -4.08
C VAL A 73 -24.90 -7.38 -3.69
N ALA A 74 -26.23 -7.23 -3.70
CA ALA A 74 -26.88 -5.98 -3.30
C ALA A 74 -26.58 -5.63 -1.84
N ALA A 75 -26.69 -6.60 -0.92
CA ALA A 75 -26.39 -6.37 0.49
C ALA A 75 -24.92 -6.05 0.74
N PHE A 76 -23.99 -6.74 0.05
CA PHE A 76 -22.57 -6.39 0.15
C PHE A 76 -22.30 -4.97 -0.37
N SER A 77 -22.89 -4.59 -1.51
CA SER A 77 -22.72 -3.27 -2.09
C SER A 77 -23.33 -2.16 -1.22
N GLN A 78 -24.45 -2.44 -0.57
CA GLN A 78 -25.08 -1.52 0.39
C GLN A 78 -24.25 -1.35 1.65
N ALA A 79 -23.73 -2.45 2.21
CA ALA A 79 -22.89 -2.42 3.40
C ALA A 79 -21.51 -1.80 3.12
N ARG A 80 -20.99 -1.97 1.89
CA ARG A 80 -19.64 -1.57 1.49
C ARG A 80 -19.63 -1.00 0.07
N ALA A 81 -20.15 0.20 -0.12
CA ALA A 81 -20.13 0.89 -1.41
C ALA A 81 -18.69 1.09 -1.93
N PRO A 82 -18.41 0.89 -3.24
CA PRO A 82 -19.38 0.61 -4.32
C PRO A 82 -19.77 -0.87 -4.45
N GLY A 83 -19.20 -1.75 -3.62
CA GLY A 83 -19.33 -3.21 -3.74
C GLY A 83 -18.17 -3.83 -4.50
N ILE A 84 -18.43 -4.95 -5.17
CA ILE A 84 -17.47 -5.59 -6.07
C ILE A 84 -17.43 -4.76 -7.35
N TYR A 85 -16.26 -4.21 -7.69
CA TYR A 85 -16.12 -3.30 -8.82
C TYR A 85 -15.39 -3.93 -10.02
N LYS A 86 -14.75 -5.09 -9.86
CA LYS A 86 -14.23 -5.86 -10.99
C LYS A 86 -15.34 -6.70 -11.60
N GLY A 87 -15.75 -6.36 -12.83
CA GLY A 87 -16.85 -7.03 -13.53
C GLY A 87 -16.67 -8.54 -13.69
N GLU A 88 -15.44 -9.01 -13.89
CA GLU A 88 -15.14 -10.44 -14.00
C GLU A 88 -15.46 -11.21 -12.70
N TYR A 89 -15.36 -10.57 -11.54
CA TYR A 89 -15.75 -11.19 -10.26
C TYR A 89 -17.26 -11.32 -10.12
N LEU A 90 -18.00 -10.32 -10.59
CA LEU A 90 -19.46 -10.35 -10.62
C LEU A 90 -19.95 -11.43 -11.58
N LYS A 91 -19.44 -11.46 -12.82
CA LYS A 91 -19.78 -12.52 -13.79
C LYS A 91 -19.48 -13.91 -13.23
N GLU A 92 -18.31 -14.11 -12.63
CA GLU A 92 -17.95 -15.42 -12.08
C GLU A 92 -18.84 -15.84 -10.90
N LEU A 93 -19.31 -14.91 -10.06
CA LEU A 93 -20.28 -15.20 -9.01
C LEU A 93 -21.60 -15.69 -9.61
N PHE A 94 -22.14 -14.94 -10.56
CA PHE A 94 -23.40 -15.25 -11.21
C PHE A 94 -23.32 -16.55 -12.03
N ARG A 95 -22.22 -16.79 -12.74
CA ARG A 95 -21.96 -18.07 -13.42
C ARG A 95 -21.92 -19.27 -12.47
N ARG A 96 -21.47 -19.08 -11.21
CA ARG A 96 -21.39 -20.17 -10.22
C ARG A 96 -22.68 -20.42 -9.47
N TYR A 97 -23.43 -19.36 -9.17
CA TYR A 97 -24.47 -19.36 -8.13
C TYR A 97 -25.82 -18.78 -8.60
N GLY A 98 -25.91 -18.29 -9.83
CA GLY A 98 -27.12 -17.71 -10.42
C GLY A 98 -27.13 -17.88 -11.94
N ASP A 99 -27.61 -16.86 -12.66
CA ASP A 99 -27.54 -16.76 -14.12
C ASP A 99 -26.53 -15.69 -14.54
N GLU A 100 -25.60 -16.04 -15.43
CA GLU A 100 -24.54 -15.12 -15.89
C GLU A 100 -25.12 -13.88 -16.60
N GLU A 101 -26.28 -14.02 -17.25
CA GLU A 101 -26.96 -12.92 -17.95
C GLU A 101 -27.57 -11.89 -16.97
N ASP A 102 -27.83 -12.29 -15.73
CA ASP A 102 -28.35 -11.42 -14.68
C ASP A 102 -27.24 -10.69 -13.90
N ALA A 103 -25.97 -10.92 -14.26
CA ALA A 103 -24.84 -10.28 -13.60
C ALA A 103 -24.93 -8.74 -13.75
N PRO A 104 -24.93 -7.98 -12.64
CA PRO A 104 -24.99 -6.53 -12.72
C PRO A 104 -23.71 -6.00 -13.38
N PRO A 105 -23.80 -4.90 -14.14
CA PRO A 105 -22.60 -4.24 -14.64
C PRO A 105 -21.73 -3.80 -13.46
N ALA A 106 -20.41 -3.81 -13.67
CA ALA A 106 -19.48 -3.28 -12.69
C ALA A 106 -19.89 -1.85 -12.29
N PRO A 107 -20.04 -1.55 -10.99
CA PRO A 107 -20.38 -0.21 -10.55
C PRO A 107 -19.31 0.78 -11.01
N ALA A 108 -19.73 2.00 -11.32
CA ALA A 108 -18.79 3.07 -11.59
C ALA A 108 -17.85 3.22 -10.38
N LEU A 109 -16.55 3.09 -10.62
CA LEU A 109 -15.54 3.25 -9.60
C LEU A 109 -15.68 4.66 -9.01
N PRO A 110 -15.87 4.79 -7.69
CA PRO A 110 -15.67 6.07 -7.03
C PRO A 110 -14.27 6.56 -7.36
N GLU A 111 -14.08 7.88 -7.45
CA GLU A 111 -12.82 8.45 -7.95
C GLU A 111 -11.58 8.12 -7.10
N TRP A 112 -11.75 7.51 -5.92
CA TRP A 112 -10.69 7.04 -5.04
C TRP A 112 -10.30 5.57 -5.25
N CYS A 113 -11.02 4.81 -6.07
CA CYS A 113 -10.64 3.46 -6.50
C CYS A 113 -9.83 3.56 -7.80
N PHE A 114 -8.52 3.77 -7.72
CA PHE A 114 -7.64 3.67 -8.90
C PHE A 114 -7.22 2.20 -9.11
N ASP A 115 -7.19 1.77 -10.37
CA ASP A 115 -6.85 0.40 -10.80
C ASP A 115 -5.32 0.21 -10.86
N ASP A 116 -4.78 -0.72 -10.06
CA ASP A 116 -3.41 -1.25 -10.09
C ASP A 116 -3.14 -2.14 -11.32
N GLU A 117 -3.39 -1.68 -12.55
CA GLU A 117 -3.06 -2.51 -13.73
C GLU A 117 -1.65 -2.30 -14.28
N ASP A 118 -0.83 -1.36 -13.77
CA ASP A 118 0.53 -1.17 -14.32
C ASP A 118 1.64 -0.73 -13.34
N SER A 119 1.43 -0.79 -12.02
CA SER A 119 2.55 -0.58 -11.09
C SER A 119 3.39 -1.86 -11.03
N GLY A 120 4.54 -1.85 -11.67
CA GLY A 120 5.42 -3.02 -11.88
C GLY A 120 5.55 -3.97 -10.66
N GLU A 121 5.60 -5.27 -10.96
CA GLU A 121 5.53 -6.37 -9.99
C GLU A 121 6.53 -6.23 -8.83
N VAL A 122 6.03 -5.71 -7.71
CA VAL A 122 6.64 -5.81 -6.39
C VAL A 122 5.76 -6.73 -5.55
N ASP A 123 6.36 -7.67 -4.83
CA ASP A 123 5.61 -8.49 -3.88
C ASP A 123 5.10 -7.66 -2.68
N ASP A 124 4.27 -8.28 -1.86
CA ASP A 124 3.71 -7.68 -0.62
C ASP A 124 4.82 -7.23 0.36
N ASP A 125 6.06 -7.68 0.14
CA ASP A 125 7.28 -7.33 0.89
C ASP A 125 8.15 -6.28 0.17
N GLY A 126 7.70 -5.75 -0.98
CA GLY A 126 8.38 -4.72 -1.75
C GLY A 126 9.62 -5.17 -2.54
N ASN A 127 9.83 -6.48 -2.73
CA ASN A 127 10.86 -7.02 -3.60
C ASN A 127 10.37 -7.13 -5.04
N SER A 128 11.24 -6.78 -6.00
CA SER A 128 10.98 -7.00 -7.42
C SER A 128 10.90 -8.50 -7.71
N VAL A 129 9.81 -8.96 -8.32
CA VAL A 129 9.61 -10.38 -8.66
C VAL A 129 10.56 -10.74 -9.81
N GLY A 130 11.70 -11.36 -9.47
CA GLY A 130 12.70 -11.74 -10.47
C GLY A 130 14.03 -12.29 -9.95
N GLN A 131 14.21 -12.49 -8.64
CA GLN A 131 15.39 -13.18 -8.12
C GLN A 131 15.02 -14.52 -7.48
N GLU A 132 15.18 -15.58 -8.26
CA GLU A 132 15.30 -16.94 -7.74
C GLU A 132 16.39 -16.97 -6.67
N SER A 133 15.98 -17.13 -5.41
CA SER A 133 16.90 -17.28 -4.29
C SER A 133 17.21 -18.76 -4.13
N GLY A 134 18.28 -19.22 -4.78
CA GLY A 134 18.91 -20.51 -4.45
C GLY A 134 19.48 -20.51 -3.03
N PRO A 135 19.59 -21.66 -2.35
CA PRO A 135 20.10 -21.71 -0.99
C PRO A 135 21.63 -21.58 -1.03
N SER A 136 22.19 -20.67 -0.25
CA SER A 136 23.62 -20.70 0.04
C SER A 136 23.91 -20.27 1.47
N SER A 137 24.39 -21.26 2.19
CA SER A 137 24.98 -21.21 3.52
C SER A 137 26.33 -20.49 3.54
N SER A 138 26.66 -19.96 4.71
CA SER A 138 28.00 -19.62 5.23
C SER A 138 28.65 -18.29 4.81
N GLY A 139 29.14 -17.55 5.81
CA GLY A 139 30.24 -16.60 5.68
C GLY A 139 29.88 -15.12 5.82
N SER A 140 29.66 -14.64 7.06
CA SER A 140 29.63 -13.21 7.36
C SER A 140 31.03 -12.61 7.26
N VAL A 141 31.33 -11.91 6.16
CA VAL A 141 32.48 -10.99 6.06
C VAL A 141 31.97 -9.56 6.25
N PRO A 142 32.51 -8.77 7.19
CA PRO A 142 32.17 -7.36 7.32
C PRO A 142 32.93 -6.54 6.28
N GLY A 143 32.21 -5.71 5.52
CA GLY A 143 32.81 -4.68 4.67
C GLY A 143 32.65 -4.91 3.16
N LYS A 144 31.47 -4.53 2.65
CA LYS A 144 31.27 -3.80 1.38
C LYS A 144 29.78 -3.49 1.28
N ARG A 145 29.39 -2.21 1.41
CA ARG A 145 28.03 -1.77 1.10
C ARG A 145 27.73 -2.17 -0.35
N LYS A 146 26.64 -2.89 -0.57
CA LYS A 146 26.20 -3.30 -1.91
C LYS A 146 26.04 -2.02 -2.74
N LYS A 147 26.70 -1.96 -3.91
CA LYS A 147 26.62 -0.79 -4.79
C LYS A 147 25.17 -0.66 -5.25
N GLU A 148 24.50 0.41 -4.81
CA GLU A 148 23.12 0.70 -5.20
C GLU A 148 23.07 0.89 -6.72
N LYS A 149 22.12 0.21 -7.38
CA LYS A 149 21.90 0.39 -8.82
C LYS A 149 21.11 1.68 -9.00
N LEU A 150 21.68 2.63 -9.73
CA LEU A 150 20.99 3.86 -10.09
C LEU A 150 19.88 3.56 -11.11
N LYS A 151 18.63 3.81 -10.74
CA LYS A 151 17.48 3.78 -11.66
C LYS A 151 17.42 5.11 -12.42
N LEU A 152 17.80 5.12 -13.70
CA LEU A 152 17.72 6.32 -14.54
C LEU A 152 16.30 6.46 -15.12
N GLY A 153 15.78 7.69 -15.18
CA GLY A 153 14.46 7.95 -15.76
C GLY A 153 13.32 7.47 -14.87
N ALA A 154 13.50 7.51 -13.55
CA ALA A 154 12.45 7.14 -12.61
C ALA A 154 11.28 8.14 -12.72
N VAL A 155 10.06 7.60 -12.76
CA VAL A 155 8.83 8.39 -12.78
C VAL A 155 8.45 8.73 -11.34
N PHE A 156 8.24 10.01 -11.05
CA PHE A 156 7.89 10.47 -9.71
C PHE A 156 6.43 10.22 -9.36
N LEU A 157 5.53 10.56 -10.30
CA LEU A 157 4.11 10.29 -10.25
C LEU A 157 3.65 9.89 -11.65
N GLU A 158 2.95 8.77 -11.76
CA GLU A 158 2.43 8.29 -13.03
C GLU A 158 1.36 9.25 -13.58
N GLY A 159 1.40 9.48 -14.89
CA GLY A 159 0.42 10.31 -15.59
C GLY A 159 0.47 11.82 -15.29
N ILE A 160 1.30 12.30 -14.36
CA ILE A 160 1.33 13.72 -13.97
C ILE A 160 2.75 14.28 -13.95
N THR A 161 2.92 15.44 -14.60
CA THR A 161 4.16 16.21 -14.50
C THR A 161 4.05 17.23 -13.36
N VAL A 162 4.94 17.12 -12.37
CA VAL A 162 5.05 18.09 -11.28
C VAL A 162 6.05 19.17 -11.66
N LYS A 163 5.61 20.44 -11.66
CA LYS A 163 6.48 21.58 -11.99
C LYS A 163 7.62 21.72 -10.96
N GLY A 164 8.84 21.93 -11.46
CA GLY A 164 10.02 22.13 -10.60
C GLY A 164 10.60 20.84 -10.03
N LEU A 165 10.09 19.67 -10.42
CA LEU A 165 10.61 18.38 -10.02
C LEU A 165 11.73 17.93 -10.97
N THR A 166 12.87 17.50 -10.43
CA THR A 166 13.97 16.91 -11.21
C THR A 166 14.56 15.69 -10.51
N GLN A 167 14.87 14.62 -11.26
CA GLN A 167 15.57 13.48 -10.70
C GLN A 167 17.06 13.82 -10.46
N VAL A 168 17.55 13.58 -9.25
CA VAL A 168 18.97 13.77 -8.90
C VAL A 168 19.72 12.48 -9.25
N THR A 169 20.55 12.54 -10.29
CA THR A 169 21.35 11.40 -10.77
C THR A 169 22.86 11.65 -10.65
N THR A 170 23.26 12.88 -10.34
CA THR A 170 24.66 13.31 -10.33
C THR A 170 25.33 13.07 -8.97
N GLN A 171 26.55 12.53 -9.01
CA GLN A 171 27.43 12.44 -7.84
C GLN A 171 28.26 13.73 -7.71
N PRO A 172 28.65 14.16 -6.49
CA PRO A 172 28.47 13.47 -5.20
C PRO A 172 27.09 13.69 -4.55
N LYS A 173 26.29 14.63 -5.07
CA LYS A 173 25.04 15.11 -4.47
C LYS A 173 24.05 13.98 -4.17
N LEU A 174 23.83 13.07 -5.12
CA LEU A 174 22.99 11.89 -4.94
C LEU A 174 23.41 11.08 -3.69
N GLY A 175 24.69 10.70 -3.62
CA GLY A 175 25.20 9.90 -2.51
C GLY A 175 25.21 10.65 -1.18
N GLU A 176 25.38 11.97 -1.19
CA GLU A 176 25.28 12.81 0.01
C GLU A 176 23.86 12.83 0.57
N ILE A 177 22.85 13.03 -0.28
CA ILE A 177 21.44 13.04 0.14
C ILE A 177 21.02 11.67 0.69
N GLN A 178 21.36 10.59 -0.02
CA GLN A 178 21.07 9.22 0.43
C GLN A 178 21.70 8.95 1.82
N ARG A 179 22.99 9.28 1.99
CA ARG A 179 23.67 9.11 3.28
C ARG A 179 23.08 9.99 4.39
N MET A 180 22.63 11.20 4.06
CA MET A 180 22.00 12.10 5.02
C MET A 180 20.69 11.51 5.54
N CYS A 181 19.83 11.00 4.65
CA CYS A 181 18.58 10.35 5.03
C CYS A 181 18.84 9.11 5.89
N GLN A 182 19.80 8.27 5.49
CA GLN A 182 20.20 7.08 6.26
C GLN A 182 20.75 7.46 7.64
N GLY A 183 21.56 8.50 7.73
CA GLY A 183 22.09 8.99 9.01
C GLY A 183 21.01 9.56 9.92
N MET A 184 20.02 10.27 9.39
CA MET A 184 18.89 10.79 10.16
C MET A 184 17.96 9.70 10.67
N ALA A 185 17.83 8.59 9.93
CA ALA A 185 17.01 7.44 10.26
C ALA A 185 17.77 6.31 10.99
N GLU A 186 19.04 6.54 11.36
CA GLU A 186 19.90 5.54 12.02
C GLU A 186 20.00 4.21 11.23
N TRP A 187 19.98 4.30 9.90
CA TRP A 187 20.04 3.16 8.99
C TRP A 187 21.47 2.84 8.58
N GLU A 188 21.98 1.69 9.03
CA GLU A 188 23.36 1.30 8.78
C GLU A 188 23.59 0.65 7.40
N ARG A 189 22.51 0.14 6.77
CA ARG A 189 22.54 -0.60 5.51
C ARG A 189 22.46 0.36 4.30
N SER A 190 22.53 -0.21 3.10
CA SER A 190 22.19 0.49 1.85
C SER A 190 20.68 0.46 1.61
N GLY A 191 20.17 1.35 0.76
CA GLY A 191 18.78 1.42 0.33
C GLY A 191 17.94 2.41 1.12
N PHE A 192 16.64 2.29 0.92
CA PHE A 192 15.61 3.14 1.51
C PHE A 192 15.48 2.91 3.03
N PRO A 193 15.59 3.98 3.86
CA PRO A 193 15.62 3.83 5.31
C PRO A 193 14.24 3.93 5.99
N GLY A 194 13.14 4.03 5.25
CA GLY A 194 11.79 4.13 5.81
C GLY A 194 11.28 2.81 6.43
N ALA A 195 10.54 2.90 7.52
CA ALA A 195 10.00 1.74 8.24
C ALA A 195 8.99 0.95 7.38
N GLN A 196 9.18 -0.34 7.15
CA GLN A 196 8.24 -1.14 6.34
C GLN A 196 7.09 -1.68 7.20
N PRO A 197 5.81 -1.43 6.82
CA PRO A 197 4.68 -2.06 7.50
C PRO A 197 4.69 -3.58 7.25
N VAL A 198 4.02 -4.32 8.13
CA VAL A 198 3.84 -5.77 8.00
C VAL A 198 2.37 -6.11 7.83
N SER A 199 2.06 -7.12 7.01
CA SER A 199 0.69 -7.57 6.78
C SER A 199 0.08 -8.10 8.08
N MET A 200 -1.15 -7.68 8.38
CA MET A 200 -1.87 -8.10 9.58
C MET A 200 -2.24 -9.58 9.48
N ASP A 201 -2.05 -10.31 10.58
CA ASP A 201 -2.44 -11.70 10.71
C ASP A 201 -2.88 -12.05 12.15
N ARG A 202 -3.40 -13.26 12.33
CA ARG A 202 -3.94 -13.72 13.63
C ARG A 202 -2.91 -13.71 14.77
N GLN A 203 -1.61 -13.71 14.46
CA GLN A 203 -0.56 -13.65 15.48
C GLN A 203 -0.35 -12.20 15.93
N ASN A 204 -0.20 -11.28 14.97
CA ASN A 204 0.11 -9.87 15.25
C ASN A 204 -1.13 -9.04 15.62
N LEU A 205 -2.35 -9.47 15.28
CA LEU A 205 -3.60 -8.81 15.67
C LEU A 205 -3.72 -8.65 17.20
N ARG A 206 -3.17 -9.62 17.95
CA ARG A 206 -3.13 -9.59 19.42
C ARG A 206 -2.34 -8.42 19.98
N PHE A 207 -1.49 -7.77 19.19
CA PHE A 207 -0.79 -6.56 19.63
C PHE A 207 -1.74 -5.38 19.79
N LEU A 208 -2.83 -5.31 19.04
CA LEU A 208 -3.83 -4.24 19.14
C LEU A 208 -4.51 -4.20 20.51
N GLU A 209 -4.68 -5.36 21.16
CA GLU A 209 -5.23 -5.46 22.52
C GLU A 209 -4.19 -5.16 23.60
N ARG A 210 -2.91 -5.38 23.29
CA ARG A 210 -1.81 -5.33 24.27
C ARG A 210 -1.12 -3.97 24.34
N ASN A 211 -1.15 -3.21 23.26
CA ASN A 211 -0.48 -1.92 23.19
C ASN A 211 -1.44 -0.84 22.68
N PRO A 212 -1.21 0.44 22.99
CA PRO A 212 -1.94 1.54 22.37
C PRO A 212 -1.62 1.62 20.87
N TYR A 213 -2.66 1.60 20.04
CA TYR A 213 -2.55 1.82 18.59
C TYR A 213 -3.36 3.03 18.17
N LYS A 214 -2.93 3.66 17.08
CA LYS A 214 -3.74 4.59 16.28
C LYS A 214 -3.95 3.99 14.90
N VAL A 215 -5.08 4.29 14.30
CA VAL A 215 -5.42 3.85 12.95
C VAL A 215 -5.74 5.06 12.08
N SER A 216 -5.31 5.01 10.84
CA SER A 216 -5.68 5.92 9.76
C SER A 216 -6.11 5.09 8.55
N TRP A 217 -6.68 5.72 7.53
CA TRP A 217 -6.81 5.07 6.24
C TRP A 217 -5.41 4.73 5.70
N LYS A 218 -5.35 3.73 4.81
CA LYS A 218 -4.22 3.59 3.91
C LYS A 218 -4.60 4.31 2.62
N ALA A 219 -3.83 5.34 2.25
CA ALA A 219 -4.00 5.94 0.94
C ALA A 219 -3.42 5.00 -0.13
N ASP A 220 -4.00 5.10 -1.31
CA ASP A 220 -3.43 4.53 -2.52
C ASP A 220 -2.53 5.59 -3.15
N GLY A 221 -1.23 5.42 -3.02
CA GLY A 221 -0.24 6.41 -3.42
C GLY A 221 1.19 5.89 -3.35
N THR A 222 2.11 6.72 -3.80
CA THR A 222 3.53 6.37 -3.83
C THR A 222 4.20 6.85 -2.54
N ARG A 223 4.81 5.92 -1.80
CA ARG A 223 5.54 6.26 -0.57
C ARG A 223 6.78 7.09 -0.88
N TYR A 224 6.95 8.19 -0.15
CA TYR A 224 8.15 9.01 -0.19
C TYR A 224 8.55 9.47 1.21
N MET A 225 9.85 9.43 1.49
CA MET A 225 10.42 10.29 2.54
C MET A 225 10.73 11.66 1.95
N MET A 226 10.57 12.72 2.73
CA MET A 226 10.92 14.09 2.34
C MET A 226 12.04 14.61 3.22
N LEU A 227 13.20 14.88 2.62
CA LEU A 227 14.32 15.58 3.25
C LEU A 227 14.19 17.09 2.97
N ILE A 228 14.10 17.87 4.05
CA ILE A 228 14.10 19.33 4.01
C ILE A 228 15.44 19.80 4.59
N ASN A 229 16.33 20.26 3.72
CA ASN A 229 17.71 20.63 4.08
C ASN A 229 18.04 22.10 3.78
N GLY A 230 17.05 22.98 3.90
CA GLY A 230 17.19 24.42 3.69
C GLY A 230 16.42 24.92 2.46
N LYS A 231 16.59 26.21 2.17
CA LYS A 231 15.86 26.87 1.08
C LYS A 231 16.27 26.27 -0.26
N ASN A 232 15.26 25.84 -1.05
CA ASN A 232 15.45 25.17 -2.35
C ASN A 232 16.23 23.85 -2.28
N GLU A 233 16.34 23.26 -1.09
CA GLU A 233 17.02 21.98 -0.83
C GLU A 233 16.00 21.00 -0.23
N VAL A 234 14.94 20.74 -1.00
CA VAL A 234 13.89 19.79 -0.65
C VAL A 234 13.96 18.60 -1.60
N PHE A 235 14.04 17.40 -1.02
CA PHE A 235 14.21 16.17 -1.76
C PHE A 235 13.18 15.12 -1.35
N MET A 236 12.71 14.34 -2.33
CA MET A 236 11.84 13.19 -2.14
C MET A 236 12.63 11.92 -2.43
N ILE A 237 12.44 10.90 -1.58
CA ILE A 237 13.14 9.62 -1.65
C ILE A 237 12.11 8.50 -1.74
N ASP A 238 12.12 7.73 -2.84
CA ASP A 238 11.22 6.59 -3.04
C ASP A 238 11.79 5.29 -2.44
N ARG A 239 11.02 4.20 -2.55
CA ARG A 239 11.42 2.85 -2.10
C ARG A 239 12.65 2.30 -2.82
N ASP A 240 12.91 2.73 -4.05
CA ASP A 240 14.09 2.36 -4.84
C ASP A 240 15.34 3.17 -4.43
N ASN A 241 15.21 4.04 -3.41
CA ASN A 241 16.22 4.99 -2.97
C ASN A 241 16.60 6.02 -4.06
N THR A 242 15.69 6.27 -4.99
CA THR A 242 15.79 7.32 -6.00
C THR A 242 15.51 8.67 -5.37
N ILE A 243 16.28 9.67 -5.77
CA ILE A 243 16.19 11.03 -5.24
C ILE A 243 15.58 11.96 -6.28
N PHE A 244 14.57 12.71 -5.88
CA PHE A 244 13.96 13.78 -6.66
C PHE A 244 14.11 15.11 -5.91
N HIS A 245 14.54 16.15 -6.58
CA HIS A 245 14.57 17.52 -6.07
C HIS A 245 13.27 18.24 -6.45
N ILE A 246 12.67 18.94 -5.49
CA ILE A 246 11.50 19.81 -5.71
C ILE A 246 11.93 21.27 -5.54
N ALA A 247 11.91 22.03 -6.62
CA ALA A 247 12.11 23.47 -6.59
C ALA A 247 10.88 24.21 -6.07
N HIS A 248 11.10 25.37 -5.43
CA HIS A 248 10.05 26.29 -4.99
C HIS A 248 9.07 25.76 -3.93
N LEU A 249 9.40 24.65 -3.25
CA LEU A 249 8.64 24.19 -2.10
C LEU A 249 9.27 24.77 -0.81
N GLU A 250 8.51 25.60 -0.10
CA GLU A 250 9.01 26.31 1.08
C GLU A 250 8.41 25.77 2.38
N PHE A 251 9.27 25.62 3.40
CA PHE A 251 8.91 25.20 4.75
C PHE A 251 9.33 26.29 5.76
N PRO A 252 8.46 27.26 6.05
CA PRO A 252 8.75 28.33 7.00
C PRO A 252 8.91 27.81 8.43
N PHE A 253 9.88 28.36 9.16
CA PHE A 253 10.02 28.08 10.58
C PHE A 253 8.95 28.81 11.39
N ARG A 254 8.29 28.09 12.31
CA ARG A 254 7.16 28.61 13.10
C ARG A 254 7.46 29.92 13.84
N LYS A 255 8.68 30.10 14.38
CA LYS A 255 9.04 31.31 15.16
C LYS A 255 9.51 32.47 14.29
N ASP A 256 10.06 32.19 13.11
CA ASP A 256 10.47 33.21 12.14
C ASP A 256 10.15 32.71 10.72
N PRO A 257 9.04 33.16 10.11
CA PRO A 257 8.63 32.72 8.78
C PRO A 257 9.63 33.04 7.65
N ARG A 258 10.65 33.88 7.91
CA ARG A 258 11.72 34.19 6.95
C ARG A 258 12.80 33.11 6.93
N VAL A 259 12.87 32.28 7.98
CA VAL A 259 13.81 31.17 8.10
C VAL A 259 13.16 29.92 7.53
N HIS A 260 13.89 29.21 6.67
CA HIS A 260 13.45 27.94 6.11
C HIS A 260 13.94 26.79 6.99
N LEU A 261 13.11 25.77 7.18
CA LEU A 261 13.51 24.55 7.88
C LEU A 261 14.70 23.88 7.20
N SER A 262 15.54 23.23 8.01
CA SER A 262 16.67 22.42 7.57
C SER A 262 16.75 21.17 8.43
N ASN A 263 17.63 20.22 8.08
CA ASN A 263 17.88 19.00 8.87
C ASN A 263 16.61 18.28 9.33
N THR A 264 15.58 18.25 8.48
CA THR A 264 14.27 17.69 8.80
C THR A 264 13.96 16.56 7.82
N LEU A 265 13.53 15.42 8.35
CA LEU A 265 13.20 14.23 7.56
C LEU A 265 11.80 13.76 7.93
N LEU A 266 10.92 13.75 6.94
CA LEU A 266 9.52 13.35 7.03
C LEU A 266 9.31 12.02 6.29
N ASP A 267 8.30 11.27 6.70
CA ASP A 267 7.82 10.09 5.99
C ASP A 267 6.31 10.21 5.71
N GLY A 268 5.89 9.73 4.55
CA GLY A 268 4.57 9.99 4.04
C GLY A 268 4.31 9.36 2.69
N GLU A 269 3.17 9.71 2.13
CA GLU A 269 2.66 9.15 0.89
C GLU A 269 2.23 10.29 -0.03
N MET A 270 2.71 10.25 -1.28
CA MET A 270 2.27 11.15 -2.33
C MET A 270 1.06 10.54 -3.00
N ILE A 271 -0.03 11.31 -3.04
CA ILE A 271 -1.30 10.91 -3.65
C ILE A 271 -1.68 11.91 -4.74
N ILE A 272 -2.56 11.48 -5.63
CA ILE A 272 -3.22 12.35 -6.60
C ILE A 272 -4.65 12.53 -6.11
N ASP A 273 -4.96 13.72 -5.61
CA ASP A 273 -6.32 14.09 -5.22
C ASP A 273 -7.03 14.77 -6.39
N LYS A 274 -8.34 14.63 -6.52
CA LYS A 274 -9.11 15.33 -7.55
C LYS A 274 -9.87 16.49 -6.92
N VAL A 275 -9.50 17.71 -7.28
CA VAL A 275 -10.20 18.93 -6.83
C VAL A 275 -10.89 19.54 -8.03
N ASN A 276 -12.23 19.56 -8.02
CA ASN A 276 -13.04 20.03 -9.15
C ASN A 276 -12.72 19.31 -10.47
N GLY A 277 -12.47 18.00 -10.39
CA GLY A 277 -12.10 17.15 -11.54
C GLY A 277 -10.67 17.34 -12.04
N GLN A 278 -9.87 18.23 -11.44
CA GLN A 278 -8.47 18.40 -11.78
C GLN A 278 -7.57 17.61 -10.83
N PRO A 279 -6.58 16.85 -11.35
CA PRO A 279 -5.67 16.10 -10.50
C PRO A 279 -4.66 17.05 -9.84
N VAL A 280 -4.56 16.94 -8.51
CA VAL A 280 -3.73 17.77 -7.63
C VAL A 280 -2.85 16.83 -6.79
N PRO A 281 -1.52 16.82 -7.04
CA PRO A 281 -0.58 16.08 -6.20
C PRO A 281 -0.59 16.59 -4.76
N ARG A 282 -0.69 15.68 -3.79
CA ARG A 282 -0.60 16.01 -2.36
C ARG A 282 0.32 15.05 -1.64
N TYR A 283 1.23 15.60 -0.84
CA TYR A 283 2.05 14.82 0.06
C TYR A 283 1.39 14.77 1.45
N LEU A 284 0.95 13.58 1.86
CA LEU A 284 0.40 13.32 3.17
C LEU A 284 1.54 12.90 4.10
N ILE A 285 1.88 13.77 5.07
CA ILE A 285 2.90 13.48 6.06
C ILE A 285 2.29 12.57 7.14
N TYR A 286 2.88 11.39 7.32
CA TYR A 286 2.45 10.42 8.34
C TYR A 286 3.31 10.52 9.59
N ASP A 287 4.63 10.68 9.41
CA ASP A 287 5.57 10.69 10.54
C ASP A 287 6.75 11.65 10.29
N ILE A 288 7.48 11.96 11.36
CA ILE A 288 8.66 12.80 11.38
C ILE A 288 9.80 12.09 12.10
N ILE A 289 10.85 11.76 11.35
CA ILE A 289 12.02 11.02 11.85
C ILE A 289 12.99 11.99 12.53
N LYS A 290 13.22 13.14 11.91
CA LYS A 290 14.12 14.17 12.43
C LYS A 290 13.50 15.53 12.24
N PHE A 291 13.57 16.34 13.29
CA PHE A 291 13.26 17.76 13.25
C PHE A 291 14.37 18.53 13.96
N ASN A 292 15.27 19.15 13.19
CA ASN A 292 16.36 19.93 13.77
C ASN A 292 16.27 21.37 13.30
N VAL A 293 15.99 22.27 14.23
CA VAL A 293 16.16 23.70 14.02
C VAL A 293 17.65 24.00 14.24
N SER A 294 18.37 24.32 13.18
CA SER A 294 19.68 24.95 13.35
C SER A 294 19.41 26.27 14.06
N SER A 295 19.83 26.43 15.31
CA SER A 295 19.87 27.77 15.90
C SER A 295 20.90 28.57 15.09
N PRO A 296 20.58 29.81 14.68
CA PRO A 296 21.54 30.66 13.98
C PRO A 296 22.82 30.88 14.80
#